data_AF-A0A538RCQ9-F1
#
_entry.id   AF-A0A538RCQ9-F1
#
_cell.length_a   1.000
_cell.length_b   1.000
_cell.length_c   1.000
_cell.angle_alpha   90.00
_cell.angle_beta   90.00
_cell.angle_gamma   90.00
#
_symmetry.space_group_name_H-M   'P 1'
#
loop_
_entity.id
_entity.type
_entity.pdbx_description
1 polymer ?
#
loop_
_entity_poly.entity_id
_entity_poly.type
_entity_poly.pdbx_seq_one_letter_code
_entity_poly.pdbx_strand_id
1 'polypeptide(L)'
;MNALVQLGLDARTTSVATSMIFQAEPAEVWERLMFYEQIDRRPPLHLRLLLPVPIDTAGRKSEIGDEAHCRYESGYLVKRVTRVDPARCYAFEVAEQALLVGSGIRLSGGEYVIRELARGRAEVRIVTCYASARWPRWLWRPIERAVCHSFHRHILRAMRREVEVRS
;
A
#
# COMPACT_ATOMS: atom_id res chain seq x y z
N MET A 1 15.53 -4.24 -24.35
CA MET A 1 16.10 -3.04 -23.69
C MET A 1 15.33 -2.84 -22.39
N ASN A 2 15.74 -3.53 -21.32
CA ASN A 2 15.01 -3.59 -20.04
C ASN A 2 15.58 -2.57 -19.06
N ALA A 3 14.90 -1.44 -18.88
CA ALA A 3 15.18 -0.51 -17.81
C ALA A 3 14.61 -1.08 -16.50
N LEU A 4 15.48 -1.73 -15.72
CA LEU A 4 15.28 -1.91 -14.29
C LEU A 4 15.22 -0.51 -13.67
N VAL A 5 14.02 -0.08 -13.28
CA VAL A 5 13.84 1.11 -12.45
C VAL A 5 14.49 0.83 -11.09
N GLN A 6 15.75 1.23 -10.96
CA GLN A 6 16.43 1.32 -9.67
C GLN A 6 15.79 2.46 -8.89
N LEU A 7 14.74 2.16 -8.14
CA LEU A 7 14.37 2.96 -6.98
C LEU A 7 15.56 2.91 -6.03
N GLY A 8 16.17 4.07 -5.75
CA GLY A 8 17.26 4.23 -4.81
C GLY A 8 16.84 3.77 -3.42
N LEU A 9 17.06 2.48 -3.13
CA LEU A 9 16.84 1.90 -1.83
C LEU A 9 18.09 2.15 -1.00
N ASP A 10 18.03 3.12 -0.09
CA ASP A 10 18.96 3.19 1.03
C ASP A 10 19.13 1.80 1.66
N ALA A 11 20.36 1.40 1.97
CA ALA A 11 20.72 0.07 2.49
C ALA A 11 20.01 -0.34 3.81
N ARG A 12 19.21 0.56 4.40
CA ARG A 12 18.41 0.35 5.62
C ARG A 12 16.92 0.10 5.35
N THR A 13 16.48 0.17 4.10
CA THR A 13 15.07 0.00 3.73
C THR A 13 14.71 -1.47 3.61
N THR A 14 13.62 -1.86 4.27
CA THR A 14 12.99 -3.18 4.15
C THR A 14 11.79 -3.06 3.24
N SER A 15 11.69 -3.95 2.26
CA SER A 15 10.51 -4.09 1.39
C SER A 15 9.74 -5.36 1.76
N VAL A 16 8.41 -5.26 1.77
CA VAL A 16 7.49 -6.37 2.01
C VAL A 16 6.44 -6.37 0.91
N ALA A 17 6.29 -7.49 0.23
CA ALA A 17 5.32 -7.67 -0.85
C ALA A 17 4.27 -8.72 -0.48
N THR A 18 3.01 -8.47 -0.82
CA THR A 18 1.91 -9.44 -0.67
C THR A 18 1.07 -9.45 -1.93
N SER A 19 0.77 -10.64 -2.46
CA SER A 19 -0.07 -10.82 -3.64
C SER A 19 -1.43 -11.45 -3.30
N MET A 20 -2.45 -11.18 -4.12
CA MET A 20 -3.73 -11.89 -4.13
C MET A 20 -4.30 -11.95 -5.55
N ILE A 21 -4.99 -13.04 -5.88
CA ILE A 21 -5.69 -13.21 -7.16
C ILE A 21 -7.14 -12.76 -7.02
N PHE A 22 -7.63 -12.05 -8.03
CA PHE A 22 -8.97 -11.50 -8.16
C PHE A 22 -9.66 -12.18 -9.36
N GLN A 23 -10.94 -12.51 -9.24
CA GLN A 23 -11.79 -12.96 -10.35
C GLN A 23 -12.35 -11.76 -11.11
N ALA A 24 -11.46 -10.97 -11.71
CA ALA A 24 -11.80 -9.76 -12.45
C ALA A 24 -10.66 -9.32 -13.36
N GLU A 25 -11.02 -8.52 -14.37
CA GLU A 25 -10.07 -7.97 -15.33
C GLU A 25 -9.19 -6.88 -14.68
N PRO A 26 -7.93 -6.70 -15.15
CA PRO A 26 -7.03 -5.66 -14.63
C PRO A 26 -7.63 -4.25 -14.60
N ALA A 27 -8.47 -3.91 -15.58
CA ALA A 27 -9.14 -2.60 -15.67
C ALA A 27 -10.15 -2.40 -14.53
N GLU A 28 -10.96 -3.41 -14.20
CA GLU A 28 -11.94 -3.33 -13.10
C GLU A 28 -11.23 -3.20 -11.74
N VAL A 29 -10.15 -3.95 -11.58
CA VAL A 29 -9.30 -3.85 -10.38
C VAL A 29 -8.65 -2.46 -10.27
N TRP A 30 -8.22 -1.89 -11.39
CA TRP A 30 -7.60 -0.55 -11.43
C TRP A 30 -8.57 0.54 -11.00
N GLU A 31 -9.80 0.53 -11.52
CA GLU A 31 -10.82 1.49 -11.11
C GLU A 31 -11.00 1.44 -9.59
N ARG A 32 -11.13 0.25 -9.00
CA ARG A 32 -11.26 0.11 -7.55
C ARG A 32 -10.02 0.51 -6.77
N LEU A 33 -8.83 0.25 -7.32
CA LEU A 33 -7.60 0.70 -6.73
C LEU A 33 -7.57 2.24 -6.63
N MET A 34 -7.98 2.98 -7.66
CA MET A 34 -7.98 4.44 -7.60
C MET A 34 -8.94 5.01 -6.52
N PHE A 35 -9.94 4.23 -6.11
CA PHE A 35 -10.89 4.61 -5.07
C PHE A 35 -10.71 3.87 -3.74
N TYR A 36 -9.66 3.05 -3.55
CA TYR A 36 -9.58 2.15 -2.38
C TYR A 36 -9.51 2.90 -1.05
N GLU A 37 -8.95 4.13 -1.03
CA GLU A 37 -8.85 4.92 0.20
C GLU A 37 -10.19 5.51 0.65
N GLN A 38 -11.25 5.38 -0.17
CA GLN A 38 -12.64 5.70 0.19
C GLN A 38 -13.38 4.46 0.74
N ILE A 39 -12.71 3.31 0.87
CA ILE A 39 -13.31 2.11 1.43
C ILE A 39 -13.47 2.29 2.94
N ASP A 40 -14.69 2.64 3.34
CA ASP A 40 -15.18 2.83 4.71
C ASP A 40 -15.27 1.52 5.52
N ARG A 41 -14.22 0.69 5.51
CA ARG A 41 -14.19 -0.52 6.35
C ARG A 41 -13.13 -0.43 7.44
N ARG A 42 -13.64 -0.42 8.67
CA ARG A 42 -12.83 -0.42 9.90
C ARG A 42 -11.84 -1.60 9.87
N PRO A 43 -10.53 -1.36 10.04
CA PRO A 43 -9.56 -2.45 10.09
C PRO A 43 -9.85 -3.41 11.25
N PRO A 44 -9.53 -4.71 11.12
CA PRO A 44 -9.73 -5.68 12.18
C PRO A 44 -8.94 -5.31 13.44
N LEU A 45 -9.44 -5.71 14.62
CA LEU A 45 -8.95 -5.23 15.93
C LEU A 45 -7.43 -5.40 16.11
N HIS A 46 -6.84 -6.50 15.65
CA HIS A 46 -5.40 -6.74 15.75
C HIS A 46 -4.55 -5.78 14.91
N LEU A 47 -5.11 -5.24 13.81
CA LEU A 47 -4.47 -4.20 13.01
C LEU A 47 -4.66 -2.81 13.62
N ARG A 48 -5.80 -2.56 14.28
CA ARG A 48 -6.07 -1.30 14.98
C ARG A 48 -5.12 -1.04 16.15
N LEU A 49 -4.51 -2.09 16.71
CA LEU A 49 -3.49 -1.97 17.76
C LEU A 49 -2.15 -1.44 17.22
N LEU A 50 -1.90 -1.56 15.91
CA LEU A 50 -0.57 -1.35 15.30
C LEU A 50 -0.56 -0.34 14.17
N LEU A 51 -1.73 -0.02 13.62
CA LEU A 51 -1.91 0.96 12.55
C LEU A 51 -2.64 2.19 13.10
N PRO A 52 -2.26 3.39 12.65
CA PRO A 52 -2.97 4.61 13.03
C PRO A 52 -4.42 4.57 12.53
N VAL A 53 -5.34 5.15 13.31
CA VAL A 53 -6.77 5.19 12.96
C VAL A 53 -6.99 6.31 11.93
N PRO A 54 -7.46 5.99 10.71
CA PRO A 54 -7.67 7.01 9.68
C PRO A 54 -8.85 7.92 10.03
N ILE A 55 -8.71 9.21 9.73
CA ILE A 55 -9.77 10.22 9.85
C ILE A 55 -10.32 10.54 8.47
N ASP A 56 -9.45 10.97 7.55
CA ASP A 56 -9.79 11.21 6.15
C ASP A 56 -8.54 11.21 5.25
N THR A 57 -8.78 11.34 3.95
CA THR A 57 -7.73 11.65 2.97
C THR A 57 -8.20 12.74 2.03
N ALA A 58 -7.36 13.76 1.83
CA ALA A 58 -7.59 14.84 0.87
C ALA A 58 -6.48 14.89 -0.20
N GLY A 59 -6.77 15.45 -1.36
CA GLY A 59 -5.80 15.64 -2.45
C GLY A 59 -6.05 14.80 -3.70
N ARG A 60 -5.21 15.01 -4.72
CA ARG A 60 -5.28 14.30 -6.01
C ARG A 60 -4.34 13.09 -5.99
N LYS A 61 -4.58 12.12 -6.87
CA LYS A 61 -3.88 10.82 -6.90
C LYS A 61 -3.79 10.22 -8.31
N SER A 62 -4.10 11.00 -9.34
CA SER A 62 -4.33 10.46 -10.69
C SER A 62 -3.11 10.62 -11.58
N GLU A 63 -2.25 11.60 -11.28
CA GLU A 63 -1.10 11.98 -12.10
C GLU A 63 0.19 11.94 -11.29
N ILE A 64 1.32 11.80 -11.98
CA ILE A 64 2.64 11.85 -11.34
C ILE A 64 2.83 13.23 -10.69
N GLY A 65 3.30 13.25 -9.44
CA GLY A 65 3.47 14.45 -8.65
C GLY A 65 2.24 14.86 -7.84
N ASP A 66 1.08 14.24 -8.07
CA ASP A 66 -0.08 14.46 -7.22
C ASP A 66 0.21 14.03 -5.77
N GLU A 67 -0.38 14.77 -4.82
CA GLU A 67 -0.21 14.53 -3.39
C GLU A 67 -1.54 14.22 -2.69
N ALA A 68 -1.48 13.22 -1.81
CA ALA A 68 -2.55 12.82 -0.93
C ALA A 68 -2.16 12.98 0.54
N HIS A 69 -2.90 13.84 1.24
CA HIS A 69 -2.78 14.07 2.66
C HIS A 69 -3.72 13.12 3.40
N CYS A 70 -3.15 12.07 4.00
CA CYS A 70 -3.88 11.10 4.81
C CYS A 70 -3.79 11.52 6.28
N ARG A 71 -4.92 11.88 6.91
CA ARG A 71 -4.97 12.26 8.32
C ARG A 71 -5.37 11.07 9.17
N TYR A 72 -4.77 10.99 10.35
CA TYR A 72 -5.01 9.97 11.35
C TYR A 72 -5.15 10.62 12.74
N GLU A 73 -5.75 9.91 13.69
CA GLU A 73 -5.87 10.39 15.07
C GLU A 73 -4.51 10.75 15.71
N SER A 74 -3.45 10.05 15.32
CA SER A 74 -2.10 10.23 15.84
C SER A 74 -1.19 11.10 14.97
N GLY A 75 -1.72 11.80 13.96
CA GLY A 75 -0.96 12.67 13.06
C GLY A 75 -1.26 12.47 11.58
N TYR A 76 -0.29 12.66 10.68
CA TYR A 76 -0.55 12.60 9.24
C TYR A 76 0.56 11.95 8.40
N LEU A 77 0.21 11.59 7.16
CA LEU A 77 1.10 11.08 6.13
C LEU A 77 0.79 11.79 4.80
N VAL A 78 1.82 12.28 4.11
CA VAL A 78 1.69 12.81 2.74
C VAL A 78 2.30 11.81 1.77
N LYS A 79 1.47 11.30 0.86
CA LYS A 79 1.92 10.41 -0.22
C LYS A 79 2.02 11.21 -1.50
N ARG A 80 3.12 11.07 -2.23
CA ARG A 80 3.30 11.67 -3.55
C ARG A 80 3.37 10.58 -4.62
N VAL A 81 2.57 10.73 -5.66
CA VAL A 81 2.54 9.77 -6.77
C VAL A 81 3.83 9.86 -7.58
N THR A 82 4.50 8.72 -7.77
CA THR A 82 5.76 8.65 -8.55
C THR A 82 5.58 7.92 -9.87
N ARG A 83 4.55 7.07 -9.99
CA ARG A 83 4.22 6.36 -11.23
C ARG A 83 2.73 6.04 -11.31
N VAL A 84 2.15 6.27 -12.47
CA VAL A 84 0.81 5.82 -12.84
C VAL A 84 0.87 5.15 -14.20
N ASP A 85 0.52 3.88 -14.26
CA ASP A 85 0.44 3.06 -15.47
C ASP A 85 -0.91 2.32 -15.42
N PRO A 86 -1.94 2.84 -16.12
CA PRO A 86 -3.31 2.34 -16.00
C PRO A 86 -3.42 0.82 -16.18
N ALA A 87 -4.21 0.19 -15.32
CA ALA A 87 -4.38 -1.28 -15.26
C ALA A 87 -3.10 -2.10 -14.99
N ARG A 88 -1.99 -1.45 -14.61
CA ARG A 88 -0.69 -2.12 -14.45
C ARG A 88 0.05 -1.75 -13.17
N CYS A 89 0.23 -0.46 -12.89
CA CYS A 89 1.08 -0.03 -11.78
C CYS A 89 0.66 1.34 -11.24
N TYR A 90 0.60 1.44 -9.92
CA TYR A 90 0.50 2.70 -9.20
C TYR A 90 1.56 2.72 -8.10
N ALA A 91 2.48 3.68 -8.13
CA ALA A 91 3.55 3.81 -7.15
C ALA A 91 3.56 5.20 -6.53
N PHE A 92 3.97 5.25 -5.26
CA PHE A 92 4.07 6.48 -4.51
C PHE A 92 5.25 6.44 -3.54
N GLU A 93 5.76 7.62 -3.22
CA GLU A 93 6.66 7.84 -2.09
C GLU A 93 5.91 8.45 -0.91
N VAL A 94 6.47 8.32 0.28
CA VAL A 94 6.02 9.06 1.46
C VAL A 94 6.85 10.33 1.56
N ALA A 95 6.27 11.44 1.12
CA ALA A 95 6.92 12.75 1.13
C ALA A 95 7.04 13.29 2.56
N GLU A 96 6.02 13.07 3.39
CA GLU A 96 6.02 13.46 4.80
C GLU A 96 5.35 12.41 5.69
N GLN A 97 5.90 12.22 6.90
CA GLN A 97 5.31 11.39 7.94
C GLN A 97 5.41 12.10 9.29
N ALA A 98 4.27 12.52 9.82
CA ALA A 98 4.14 13.12 11.15
C ALA A 98 3.23 12.26 12.02
N LEU A 99 3.51 10.95 12.07
CA LEU A 99 2.85 10.00 12.95
C LEU A 99 3.79 8.85 13.30
N LEU A 100 3.52 8.20 14.43
CA LEU A 100 4.24 7.00 14.83
C LEU A 100 3.56 5.76 14.24
N VAL A 101 4.07 5.25 13.12
CA VAL A 101 3.74 3.89 12.68
C VAL A 101 4.55 2.93 13.53
N GLY A 102 3.87 2.08 14.31
CA GLY A 102 4.44 1.04 15.17
C GLY A 102 5.82 1.38 15.70
N SER A 103 5.91 2.02 16.87
CA SER A 103 7.09 2.31 17.73
C SER A 103 8.42 2.73 17.03
N GLY A 104 8.38 3.35 15.84
CA GLY A 104 9.59 3.86 15.14
C GLY A 104 9.82 3.38 13.70
N ILE A 105 8.77 3.01 12.97
CA ILE A 105 8.85 2.74 11.53
C ILE A 105 8.72 4.06 10.76
N ARG A 106 9.61 4.27 9.80
CA ARG A 106 9.53 5.34 8.79
C ARG A 106 9.16 4.71 7.45
N LEU A 107 7.99 5.03 6.94
CA LEU A 107 7.57 4.61 5.61
C LEU A 107 8.33 5.43 4.56
N SER A 108 8.78 4.78 3.49
CA SER A 108 9.44 5.45 2.36
C SER A 108 8.56 5.48 1.12
N GLY A 109 7.64 4.52 0.97
CA GLY A 109 6.75 4.45 -0.18
C GLY A 109 6.10 3.08 -0.33
N GLY A 110 5.41 2.91 -1.45
CA GLY A 110 4.80 1.64 -1.80
C GLY A 110 4.36 1.62 -3.25
N GLU A 111 3.97 0.43 -3.70
CA GLU A 111 3.47 0.22 -5.05
C GLU A 111 2.36 -0.83 -5.08
N TYR A 112 1.46 -0.67 -6.03
CA TYR A 112 0.44 -1.62 -6.40
C TYR A 112 0.73 -2.06 -7.83
N VAL A 113 0.97 -3.36 -8.03
CA VAL A 113 1.18 -3.95 -9.35
C VAL A 113 0.01 -4.86 -9.67
N ILE A 114 -0.58 -4.65 -10.84
CA ILE A 114 -1.64 -5.48 -11.39
C ILE A 114 -1.05 -6.26 -12.56
N ARG A 115 -1.18 -7.58 -12.52
CA ARG A 115 -0.75 -8.46 -13.59
C ARG A 115 -1.94 -9.26 -14.09
N GLU A 116 -2.18 -9.18 -15.39
CA GLU A 116 -3.18 -10.00 -16.07
C GLU A 116 -2.82 -11.49 -15.97
N LEU A 117 -3.84 -12.31 -15.70
CA LEU A 117 -3.78 -13.76 -15.68
C LEU A 117 -4.84 -14.30 -16.66
N ALA A 118 -4.64 -15.53 -17.13
CA ALA A 118 -5.60 -16.17 -18.02
C ALA A 118 -7.01 -16.26 -17.41
N ARG A 119 -8.01 -16.15 -18.29
CA ARG A 119 -9.47 -16.24 -18.02
C ARG A 119 -10.03 -15.02 -17.28
N GLY A 120 -9.61 -13.82 -17.66
CA GLY A 120 -10.11 -12.57 -17.09
C GLY A 120 -9.88 -12.43 -15.59
N ARG A 121 -8.67 -12.83 -15.15
CA ARG A 121 -8.27 -12.74 -13.75
C ARG A 121 -7.08 -11.79 -13.64
N ALA A 122 -6.90 -11.22 -12.47
CA ALA A 122 -5.74 -10.39 -12.18
C ALA A 122 -5.05 -10.83 -10.89
N GLU A 123 -3.71 -10.80 -10.87
CA GLU A 123 -2.93 -10.79 -9.64
C GLU A 123 -2.68 -9.34 -9.24
N VAL A 124 -3.02 -8.99 -8.01
CA VAL A 124 -2.66 -7.70 -7.40
C VAL A 124 -1.58 -7.93 -6.37
N ARG A 125 -0.48 -7.19 -6.48
CA ARG A 125 0.63 -7.18 -5.53
C ARG A 125 0.75 -5.81 -4.88
N ILE A 126 0.76 -5.77 -3.56
CA ILE A 126 1.06 -4.57 -2.76
C ILE A 126 2.47 -4.71 -2.23
N VAL A 127 3.29 -3.68 -2.41
CA VAL A 127 4.60 -3.54 -1.80
C VAL A 127 4.63 -2.33 -0.90
N THR A 128 5.19 -2.49 0.30
CA THR A 128 5.49 -1.40 1.22
C THR A 128 6.98 -1.38 1.49
N CYS A 129 7.58 -0.21 1.36
CA CYS A 129 8.98 0.05 1.67
C CYS A 129 9.06 0.91 2.94
N TYR A 130 9.90 0.49 3.89
CA TYR A 130 10.05 1.19 5.17
C TYR A 130 11.44 0.98 5.79
N ALA A 131 11.87 1.94 6.59
CA ALA A 131 13.02 1.83 7.48
C ALA A 131 12.54 1.66 8.93
N SER A 132 13.28 0.91 9.75
CA SER A 132 12.97 0.77 11.17
C SER A 132 14.23 0.89 12.01
N ALA A 133 14.16 1.74 13.03
CA ALA A 133 15.22 1.93 14.01
C ALA A 133 15.17 0.90 15.15
N ARG A 134 14.20 -0.02 15.15
CA ARG A 134 14.07 -1.02 16.22
C ARG A 134 15.27 -1.94 16.29
N TRP A 135 15.75 -2.17 17.51
CA TRP A 135 16.83 -3.11 17.79
C TRP A 135 16.40 -4.07 18.92
N PRO A 136 16.82 -5.35 18.90
CA PRO A 136 17.63 -6.01 17.86
C PRO A 136 16.82 -6.40 16.61
N ARG A 137 17.40 -6.25 15.41
CA ARG A 137 16.68 -6.43 14.12
C ARG A 137 16.13 -7.84 13.90
N TRP A 138 16.79 -8.89 14.40
CA TRP A 138 16.35 -10.27 14.22
C TRP A 138 15.01 -10.57 14.90
N LEU A 139 14.72 -9.90 16.02
CA LEU A 139 13.46 -10.04 16.76
C LEU A 139 12.34 -9.23 16.09
N TRP A 140 12.63 -7.99 15.71
CA TRP A 140 11.61 -7.06 15.24
C TRP A 140 11.26 -7.20 13.77
N ARG A 141 12.21 -7.55 12.88
CA ARG A 141 11.93 -7.78 11.46
C ARG A 141 10.77 -8.75 11.20
N PRO A 142 10.71 -9.95 11.80
CA PRO A 142 9.61 -10.88 11.51
C PRO A 142 8.26 -10.33 11.97
N ILE A 143 8.22 -9.63 13.10
CA ILE A 143 7.00 -8.99 13.61
C ILE A 143 6.54 -7.88 12.65
N GLU A 144 7.44 -6.95 12.29
CA GLU A 144 7.16 -5.87 11.35
C GLU A 144 6.63 -6.41 10.01
N ARG A 145 7.26 -7.46 9.48
CA ARG A 145 6.81 -8.16 8.26
C ARG A 145 5.42 -8.77 8.43
N ALA A 146 5.16 -9.45 9.54
CA ALA A 146 3.86 -10.07 9.79
C ALA A 146 2.73 -9.04 9.85
N VAL A 147 2.98 -7.90 10.49
CA VAL A 147 2.04 -6.76 10.57
C VAL A 147 1.80 -6.17 9.18
N CYS A 148 2.88 -5.92 8.42
CA CYS A 148 2.79 -5.40 7.06
C CYS A 148 2.00 -6.35 6.13
N HIS A 149 2.30 -7.65 6.16
CA HIS A 149 1.51 -8.66 5.43
C HIS A 149 0.05 -8.71 5.87
N SER A 150 -0.23 -8.58 7.17
CA SER A 150 -1.60 -8.54 7.69
C SER A 150 -2.36 -7.32 7.16
N PHE A 151 -1.71 -6.16 7.13
CA PHE A 151 -2.26 -4.93 6.55
C PHE A 151 -2.52 -5.08 5.05
N HIS A 152 -1.54 -5.57 4.27
CA HIS A 152 -1.73 -5.80 2.83
C HIS A 152 -2.90 -6.75 2.57
N ARG A 153 -3.00 -7.85 3.33
CA ARG A 153 -4.13 -8.78 3.21
C ARG A 153 -5.46 -8.15 3.55
N HIS A 154 -5.50 -7.21 4.49
CA HIS A 154 -6.73 -6.49 4.82
C HIS A 154 -7.20 -5.64 3.63
N ILE A 155 -6.30 -4.84 3.04
CA ILE A 155 -6.59 -4.03 1.84
C ILE A 155 -7.01 -4.94 0.68
N LEU A 156 -6.20 -5.95 0.34
CA LEU A 156 -6.47 -6.85 -0.78
C LEU A 156 -7.83 -7.56 -0.65
N ARG A 157 -8.20 -8.01 0.57
CA ARG A 157 -9.50 -8.63 0.81
C ARG A 157 -10.66 -7.65 0.68
N ALA A 158 -10.47 -6.39 1.10
CA ALA A 158 -11.49 -5.36 0.93
C ALA A 158 -11.72 -5.06 -0.55
N MET A 159 -10.64 -4.78 -1.29
CA MET A 159 -10.69 -4.56 -2.75
C MET A 159 -11.34 -5.75 -3.47
N ARG A 160 -10.89 -6.98 -3.17
CA ARG A 160 -11.40 -8.18 -3.85
C ARG A 160 -12.91 -8.35 -3.69
N ARG A 161 -13.43 -8.12 -2.49
CA ARG A 161 -14.87 -8.20 -2.23
C ARG A 161 -15.68 -7.17 -3.01
N GLU A 162 -15.14 -5.98 -3.22
CA GLU A 162 -15.87 -4.91 -3.94
C GLU A 162 -15.83 -5.09 -5.46
N VAL A 163 -14.76 -5.69 -5.96
CA VAL A 163 -14.63 -6.06 -7.36
C VAL A 163 -15.54 -7.25 -7.66
N GLU A 164 -15.39 -8.37 -6.92
CA GLU A 164 -16.09 -9.64 -7.22
C GLU A 164 -17.59 -9.65 -6.89
N VAL A 165 -18.12 -8.65 -6.17
CA VAL A 165 -19.58 -8.54 -5.94
C VAL A 165 -20.31 -7.89 -7.12
N ARG A 166 -19.59 -7.21 -8.04
CA ARG A 166 -20.19 -6.53 -9.21
C ARG A 166 -19.91 -7.22 -10.55
N SER A 167 -19.06 -8.25 -10.58
CA SER A 167 -18.80 -9.09 -11.75
C SER A 167 -19.81 -10.23 -11.82
#